data_AF-A0A528JX90-F1
#
_entry.id   AF-A0A528JX90-F1
#
_cell.length_a   1.000
_cell.length_b   1.000
_cell.length_c   1.000
_cell.angle_alpha   90.00
_cell.angle_beta   90.00
_cell.angle_gamma   90.00
#
_symmetry.space_group_name_H-M   'P 1'
#
loop_
_entity.id
_entity.type
_entity.pdbx_description
1 polymer ?
#
loop_
_entity_poly.entity_id
_entity_poly.type
_entity_poly.pdbx_seq_one_letter_code
_entity_poly.pdbx_strand_id
1 'polypeptide(L)'
;MRVTLGPRSKSVLIERKWGSPIVCNDGVTIAKEFDLKDPEENLGARMLRQAAEKTGDMVGDGTSTSTILAHAMFADGVRNVVAGASAIDIKRGLDRAAKRAIETLKQVSRQVSTRREKEQVATISAHNDPLIGELVGEAMEKVGDEGVITVEESKTTETVLEVVEGMQFDRGFLSPYFVTDAEKMEAVLEEAVVLIVEKKIASLNDLIKLLEAVAKSGSPLLAIAEEVEGEALATLIVNQIRGTFKNCAVKAPGFGDRRKAMLQDIAVLTGGQVISEDLGLKLENVTMAQLGRAKRVVVDKDNTTIIGGGGDAKAIKSRVEQIRREIDNTTSDYDREKLQERLAKLAGGVAVIKVGAPTEAEMKSKKEALDDAISATKAAVAEGIVPGGGLALLRCIATVADEEQHCEGDERTGVQILKRAL
;
A
#
# COMPACT_ATOMS: atom_id res chain seq x y z
N MET A 1 2.95 -23.19 1.15
CA MET A 1 3.29 -22.49 2.40
C MET A 1 4.60 -22.98 3.04
N ARG A 2 4.69 -24.10 3.77
CA ARG A 2 5.98 -24.46 4.42
C ARG A 2 7.16 -24.63 3.48
N VAL A 3 6.92 -25.24 2.31
CA VAL A 3 7.96 -25.47 1.30
C VAL A 3 8.47 -24.19 0.63
N THR A 4 7.75 -23.07 0.77
CA THR A 4 8.12 -21.77 0.17
C THR A 4 8.95 -20.90 1.10
N LEU A 5 9.19 -21.31 2.36
CA LEU A 5 9.97 -20.54 3.32
C LEU A 5 11.49 -20.74 3.12
N GLY A 6 12.23 -19.64 3.12
CA GLY A 6 13.69 -19.61 3.21
C GLY A 6 14.44 -19.56 1.87
N PRO A 7 15.78 -19.45 1.89
CA PRO A 7 16.60 -19.24 0.68
C PRO A 7 16.70 -20.46 -0.23
N ARG A 8 16.28 -21.63 0.23
CA ARG A 8 16.17 -22.87 -0.55
C ARG A 8 14.71 -23.28 -0.73
N SER A 9 13.83 -22.28 -0.82
CA SER A 9 12.41 -22.47 -1.05
C SER A 9 12.17 -23.21 -2.36
N LYS A 10 11.04 -23.91 -2.42
CA LYS A 10 10.54 -24.56 -3.63
C LYS A 10 9.36 -23.75 -4.16
N SER A 11 9.24 -23.67 -5.48
CA SER A 11 8.05 -23.12 -6.11
C SER A 11 6.93 -24.16 -6.14
N VAL A 12 5.70 -23.67 -6.09
CA VAL A 12 4.47 -24.43 -6.23
C VAL A 12 3.92 -24.18 -7.63
N LEU A 13 3.59 -25.25 -8.35
CA LEU A 13 2.90 -25.17 -9.62
C LEU A 13 1.39 -25.16 -9.37
N ILE A 14 0.70 -24.14 -9.87
CA ILE A 14 -0.72 -23.92 -9.67
C ILE A 14 -1.41 -23.95 -11.03
N GLU A 15 -2.40 -24.82 -11.18
CA GLU A 15 -3.29 -24.85 -12.34
C GLU A 15 -4.33 -23.74 -12.24
N ARG A 16 -4.45 -22.91 -13.29
CA ARG A 16 -5.54 -21.94 -13.41
C ARG A 16 -6.63 -22.47 -14.33
N LYS A 17 -7.89 -22.15 -14.02
CA LYS A 17 -9.04 -22.51 -14.86
C LYS A 17 -8.94 -21.94 -16.28
N TRP A 18 -8.22 -20.84 -16.45
CA TRP A 18 -7.99 -20.17 -17.72
C TRP A 18 -6.54 -19.67 -17.79
N GLY A 19 -5.93 -19.76 -18.96
CA GLY A 19 -4.56 -19.32 -19.20
C GLY A 19 -3.50 -20.35 -18.85
N SER A 20 -2.26 -19.89 -18.73
CA SER A 20 -1.10 -20.74 -18.43
C SER A 20 -1.00 -21.03 -16.93
N PRO A 21 -0.48 -22.21 -16.53
CA PRO A 21 -0.21 -22.49 -15.13
C PRO A 21 0.81 -21.52 -14.57
N ILE A 22 0.71 -21.24 -13.28
CA ILE A 22 1.58 -20.32 -12.56
C ILE A 22 2.61 -21.12 -11.75
N VAL A 23 3.87 -20.70 -11.83
CA VAL A 23 4.92 -21.16 -10.91
C VAL A 23 5.10 -20.07 -9.87
N CYS A 24 4.70 -20.33 -8.64
CA CYS A 24 4.63 -19.32 -7.59
C CYS A 24 5.39 -19.78 -6.35
N ASN A 25 6.15 -18.88 -5.74
CA ASN A 25 6.83 -19.05 -4.47
C ASN A 25 6.31 -18.08 -3.39
N ASP A 26 5.36 -17.19 -3.73
CA ASP A 26 4.68 -16.31 -2.79
C ASP A 26 3.58 -17.05 -2.02
N GLY A 27 3.61 -16.89 -0.70
CA GLY A 27 2.65 -17.50 0.20
C GLY A 27 1.22 -16.95 0.02
N VAL A 28 1.04 -15.66 -0.26
CA VAL A 28 -0.31 -15.07 -0.36
C VAL A 28 -1.03 -15.59 -1.58
N THR A 29 -0.35 -15.57 -2.72
CA THR A 29 -0.86 -16.08 -3.99
C THR A 29 -1.20 -17.55 -3.89
N ILE A 30 -0.31 -18.37 -3.31
CA ILE A 30 -0.61 -19.79 -3.06
C ILE A 30 -1.83 -19.95 -2.17
N ALA A 31 -1.97 -19.17 -1.09
CA ALA A 31 -3.09 -19.30 -0.18
C ALA A 31 -4.44 -18.91 -0.83
N LYS A 32 -4.44 -17.97 -1.77
CA LYS A 32 -5.66 -17.51 -2.48
C LYS A 32 -6.17 -18.51 -3.53
N GLU A 33 -5.29 -19.34 -4.10
CA GLU A 33 -5.60 -20.17 -5.28
C GLU A 33 -6.22 -21.54 -4.98
N PHE A 34 -6.36 -21.95 -3.71
CA PHE A 34 -7.01 -23.23 -3.38
C PHE A 34 -8.17 -23.10 -2.41
N ASP A 35 -9.20 -23.92 -2.66
CA ASP A 35 -10.28 -24.24 -1.73
C ASP A 35 -10.27 -25.76 -1.52
N LEU A 36 -10.47 -26.18 -0.27
CA LEU A 36 -10.63 -27.60 0.05
C LEU A 36 -12.07 -28.04 -0.24
N LYS A 37 -12.23 -29.31 -0.64
CA LYS A 37 -13.55 -29.89 -0.97
C LYS A 37 -14.45 -30.00 0.26
N ASP A 38 -13.86 -30.36 1.40
CA ASP A 38 -14.58 -30.44 2.65
C ASP A 38 -14.82 -29.02 3.23
N PRO A 39 -16.06 -28.63 3.54
CA PRO A 39 -16.36 -27.29 4.04
C PRO A 39 -15.70 -26.93 5.38
N GLU A 40 -15.53 -27.91 6.28
CA GLU A 40 -14.95 -27.68 7.61
C GLU A 40 -13.42 -27.51 7.51
N GLU A 41 -12.77 -28.38 6.74
CA GLU A 41 -11.34 -28.23 6.42
C GLU A 41 -11.09 -26.91 5.69
N ASN A 42 -11.96 -26.55 4.73
CA ASN A 42 -11.83 -25.31 3.98
C ASN A 42 -12.00 -24.07 4.87
N LEU A 43 -12.90 -24.12 5.86
CA LEU A 43 -13.03 -23.06 6.85
C LEU A 43 -11.72 -22.87 7.63
N GLY A 44 -11.11 -23.95 8.10
CA GLY A 44 -9.80 -23.91 8.78
C GLY A 44 -8.69 -23.33 7.90
N ALA A 45 -8.62 -23.76 6.63
CA ALA A 45 -7.66 -23.22 5.66
C ALA A 45 -7.87 -21.71 5.42
N ARG A 46 -9.12 -21.25 5.28
CA ARG A 46 -9.47 -19.83 5.12
C ARG A 46 -9.09 -18.99 6.34
N MET A 47 -9.22 -19.52 7.55
CA MET A 47 -8.78 -18.83 8.76
C MET A 47 -7.26 -18.62 8.79
N LEU A 48 -6.48 -19.62 8.39
CA LEU A 48 -5.01 -19.48 8.27
C LEU A 48 -4.62 -18.52 7.13
N ARG A 49 -5.36 -18.56 6.01
CA ARG A 49 -5.17 -17.63 4.90
C ARG A 49 -5.34 -16.18 5.32
N GLN A 50 -6.34 -15.89 6.15
CA GLN A 50 -6.58 -14.52 6.63
C GLN A 50 -5.39 -13.94 7.40
N ALA A 51 -4.63 -14.77 8.13
CA ALA A 51 -3.40 -14.33 8.79
C ALA A 51 -2.31 -13.95 7.78
N ALA A 52 -2.17 -14.72 6.69
CA ALA A 52 -1.23 -14.44 5.61
C ALA A 52 -1.61 -13.15 4.88
N GLU A 53 -2.87 -13.02 4.46
CA GLU A 53 -3.40 -11.84 3.74
C GLU A 53 -3.18 -10.56 4.54
N LYS A 54 -3.60 -10.53 5.82
CA LYS A 54 -3.39 -9.34 6.67
C LYS A 54 -1.91 -8.99 6.85
N THR A 55 -1.03 -9.99 6.91
CA THR A 55 0.41 -9.71 7.04
C THR A 55 0.95 -9.12 5.75
N GLY A 56 0.60 -9.70 4.60
CA GLY A 56 0.97 -9.17 3.28
C GLY A 56 0.46 -7.74 3.08
N ASP A 57 -0.81 -7.48 3.39
CA ASP A 57 -1.41 -6.15 3.22
C ASP A 57 -0.73 -5.08 4.10
N MET A 58 -0.21 -5.44 5.28
CA MET A 58 0.39 -4.47 6.21
C MET A 58 1.88 -4.21 5.95
N VAL A 59 2.65 -5.24 5.58
CA VAL A 59 4.13 -5.13 5.49
C VAL A 59 4.72 -5.61 4.15
N GLY A 60 3.92 -6.20 3.28
CA GLY A 60 4.35 -6.71 1.97
C GLY A 60 5.28 -7.93 1.99
N ASP A 61 5.48 -8.57 3.14
CA ASP A 61 6.27 -9.80 3.30
C ASP A 61 5.81 -10.58 4.54
N GLY A 62 6.44 -11.71 4.88
CA GLY A 62 6.22 -12.45 6.12
C GLY A 62 5.04 -13.41 6.08
N THR A 63 4.41 -13.57 4.91
CA THR A 63 3.15 -14.32 4.73
C THR A 63 3.32 -15.82 4.97
N SER A 64 4.46 -16.38 4.54
CA SER A 64 4.85 -17.75 4.88
C SER A 64 5.11 -17.93 6.37
N THR A 65 5.82 -16.99 7.00
CA THR A 65 6.14 -17.02 8.43
C THR A 65 4.88 -16.94 9.30
N SER A 66 3.97 -16.00 9.00
CA SER A 66 2.72 -15.84 9.74
C SER A 66 1.82 -17.08 9.63
N THR A 67 1.72 -17.68 8.45
CA THR A 67 0.95 -18.91 8.23
C THR A 67 1.52 -20.09 9.03
N ILE A 68 2.85 -20.24 9.08
CA ILE A 68 3.51 -21.33 9.80
C ILE A 68 3.33 -21.18 11.31
N LEU A 69 3.51 -19.97 11.83
CA LEU A 69 3.30 -19.65 13.24
C LEU A 69 1.84 -19.85 13.64
N ALA A 70 0.88 -19.35 12.85
CA ALA A 70 -0.54 -19.53 13.09
C ALA A 70 -0.93 -21.00 13.14
N HIS A 71 -0.44 -21.80 12.17
CA HIS A 71 -0.66 -23.24 12.18
C HIS A 71 -0.05 -23.92 13.41
N ALA A 72 1.17 -23.56 13.81
CA ALA A 72 1.83 -24.14 14.98
C ALA A 72 1.05 -23.87 16.27
N MET A 73 0.61 -22.63 16.48
CA MET A 73 -0.21 -22.25 17.63
C MET A 73 -1.57 -22.95 17.61
N PHE A 74 -2.22 -23.01 16.45
CA PHE A 74 -3.53 -23.67 16.30
C PHE A 74 -3.45 -25.17 16.58
N ALA A 75 -2.51 -25.88 15.96
CA ALA A 75 -2.36 -27.32 16.12
C ALA A 75 -2.07 -27.70 17.58
N ASP A 76 -1.24 -26.94 18.28
CA ASP A 76 -0.93 -27.19 19.68
C ASP A 76 -2.06 -26.76 20.61
N GLY A 77 -2.72 -25.63 20.34
CA GLY A 77 -3.89 -25.17 21.08
C GLY A 77 -5.04 -26.18 21.03
N VAL A 78 -5.39 -26.70 19.85
CA VAL A 78 -6.45 -27.70 19.68
C VAL A 78 -6.16 -28.96 20.50
N ARG A 79 -4.92 -29.44 20.53
CA ARG A 79 -4.55 -30.61 21.34
C ARG A 79 -4.83 -30.40 22.83
N ASN A 80 -4.53 -29.20 23.35
CA ASN A 80 -4.76 -28.90 24.76
C ASN A 80 -6.26 -28.71 25.07
N VAL A 81 -7.01 -28.06 24.17
CA VAL A 81 -8.47 -27.90 24.31
C VAL A 81 -9.16 -29.27 24.30
N VAL A 82 -8.77 -30.17 23.41
CA VAL A 82 -9.31 -31.55 23.38
C VAL A 82 -8.97 -32.32 24.66
N ALA A 83 -7.83 -32.02 25.29
CA ALA A 83 -7.44 -32.59 26.58
C ALA A 83 -8.20 -31.99 27.78
N GLY A 84 -9.09 -31.01 27.57
CA GLY A 84 -9.94 -30.41 28.59
C GLY A 84 -9.51 -29.02 29.07
N ALA A 85 -8.46 -28.43 28.48
CA ALA A 85 -8.02 -27.09 28.83
C ALA A 85 -8.98 -26.01 28.33
N SER A 86 -9.09 -24.91 29.09
CA SER A 86 -9.87 -23.72 28.75
C SER A 86 -9.26 -22.98 27.56
N ALA A 87 -9.99 -22.94 26.43
CA ALA A 87 -9.58 -22.20 25.24
C ALA A 87 -9.41 -20.69 25.51
N ILE A 88 -10.19 -20.14 26.45
CA ILE A 88 -10.13 -18.73 26.82
C ILE A 88 -8.82 -18.44 27.56
N ASP A 89 -8.44 -19.29 28.51
CA ASP A 89 -7.24 -19.08 29.31
C ASP A 89 -5.97 -19.37 28.49
N ILE A 90 -6.00 -20.38 27.61
CA ILE A 90 -4.95 -20.59 26.59
C ILE A 90 -4.75 -19.33 25.76
N LYS A 91 -5.84 -18.72 25.28
CA LYS A 91 -5.77 -17.47 24.51
C LYS A 91 -5.14 -16.34 25.34
N ARG A 92 -5.52 -16.17 26.61
CA ARG A 92 -4.89 -15.16 27.49
C ARG A 92 -3.39 -15.39 27.64
N GLY A 93 -2.98 -16.64 27.81
CA GLY A 93 -1.57 -17.03 27.86
C GLY A 93 -0.80 -16.68 26.58
N LEU A 94 -1.39 -16.98 25.41
CA LEU A 94 -0.83 -16.60 24.10
C LEU A 94 -0.70 -15.09 23.96
N ASP A 95 -1.73 -14.33 24.33
CA ASP A 95 -1.73 -12.86 24.22
C ASP A 95 -0.66 -12.23 25.13
N ARG A 96 -0.46 -12.75 26.36
CA ARG A 96 0.62 -12.33 27.28
C ARG A 96 2.00 -12.64 26.69
N ALA A 97 2.21 -13.86 26.22
CA ALA A 97 3.47 -14.29 25.64
C ALA A 97 3.81 -13.48 24.37
N ALA A 98 2.82 -13.22 23.51
CA ALA A 98 2.99 -12.43 22.29
C ALA A 98 3.40 -10.99 22.60
N LYS A 99 2.77 -10.37 23.61
CA LYS A 99 3.16 -9.03 24.08
C LYS A 99 4.64 -9.01 24.49
N ARG A 100 5.08 -10.01 25.25
CA ARG A 100 6.47 -10.09 25.71
C ARG A 100 7.47 -10.33 24.57
N ALA A 101 7.10 -11.16 23.59
CA ALA A 101 7.89 -11.37 22.38
C ALA A 101 8.03 -10.06 21.58
N ILE A 102 6.94 -9.31 21.38
CA ILE A 102 6.94 -8.02 20.66
C ILE A 102 7.82 -6.99 21.38
N GLU A 103 7.74 -6.88 22.71
CA GLU A 103 8.62 -6.00 23.49
C GLU A 103 10.10 -6.36 23.27
N THR A 104 10.42 -7.65 23.24
CA THR A 104 11.79 -8.14 23.00
C THR A 104 12.24 -7.80 21.57
N LEU A 105 11.38 -8.00 20.57
CA LEU A 105 11.65 -7.63 19.18
C LEU A 105 11.95 -6.13 19.03
N LYS A 106 11.17 -5.27 19.69
CA LYS A 106 11.41 -3.82 19.70
C LYS A 106 12.75 -3.46 20.34
N GLN A 107 13.17 -4.16 21.39
CA GLN A 107 14.45 -3.92 22.06
C GLN A 107 15.66 -4.36 21.21
N VAL A 108 15.51 -5.43 20.41
CA VAL A 108 16.58 -5.90 19.52
C VAL A 108 16.52 -5.27 18.13
N SER A 109 15.47 -4.48 17.84
CA SER A 109 15.34 -3.73 16.60
C SER A 109 16.38 -2.62 16.54
N ARG A 110 16.92 -2.40 15.34
CA ARG A 110 17.85 -1.33 15.04
C ARG A 110 17.32 -0.52 13.86
N GLN A 111 17.31 0.80 14.00
CA GLN A 111 16.89 1.70 12.93
C GLN A 111 17.76 1.53 11.68
N VAL A 112 17.13 1.47 10.51
CA VAL A 112 17.82 1.47 9.21
C VAL A 112 18.31 2.89 8.94
N SER A 113 19.60 3.02 8.62
CA SER A 113 20.23 4.34 8.45
C SER A 113 21.01 4.47 7.15
N THR A 114 21.49 3.36 6.60
CA THR A 114 22.35 3.37 5.41
C THR A 114 21.62 2.84 4.20
N ARG A 115 21.99 3.35 3.02
CA ARG A 115 21.53 2.81 1.73
C ARG A 115 21.77 1.30 1.63
N ARG A 116 22.95 0.84 2.06
CA ARG A 116 23.31 -0.59 2.04
C ARG A 116 22.35 -1.46 2.86
N GLU A 117 21.88 -0.98 4.01
CA GLU A 117 20.90 -1.72 4.82
C GLU A 117 19.54 -1.80 4.10
N LYS A 118 19.11 -0.72 3.43
CA LYS A 118 17.88 -0.72 2.61
C LYS A 118 18.00 -1.71 1.44
N GLU A 119 19.11 -1.68 0.73
CA GLU A 119 19.42 -2.64 -0.34
C GLU A 119 19.39 -4.08 0.16
N GLN A 120 19.98 -4.36 1.33
CA GLN A 120 19.97 -5.70 1.92
C GLN A 120 18.56 -6.20 2.23
N VAL A 121 17.70 -5.34 2.79
CA VAL A 121 16.30 -5.69 3.06
C VAL A 121 15.57 -5.99 1.75
N ALA A 122 15.67 -5.09 0.78
CA ALA A 122 15.05 -5.24 -0.53
C ALA A 122 15.53 -6.50 -1.26
N THR A 123 16.84 -6.77 -1.29
CA THR A 123 17.41 -7.99 -1.89
C THR A 123 16.88 -9.26 -1.23
N ILE A 124 16.82 -9.32 0.11
CA ILE A 124 16.36 -10.52 0.81
C ILE A 124 14.87 -10.76 0.54
N SER A 125 14.06 -9.70 0.56
CA SER A 125 12.63 -9.75 0.25
C SER A 125 12.40 -10.20 -1.21
N ALA A 126 13.20 -9.68 -2.14
CA ALA A 126 13.20 -10.08 -3.56
C ALA A 126 13.94 -11.41 -3.83
N HIS A 127 13.86 -12.39 -2.92
CA HIS A 127 14.44 -13.74 -3.08
C HIS A 127 15.95 -13.78 -3.37
N ASN A 128 16.72 -12.87 -2.77
CA ASN A 128 18.15 -12.65 -3.01
C ASN A 128 18.49 -12.15 -4.41
N ASP A 129 17.60 -11.39 -5.06
CA ASP A 129 17.91 -10.66 -6.29
C ASP A 129 18.63 -9.33 -5.95
N PRO A 130 19.94 -9.22 -6.27
CA PRO A 130 20.70 -8.00 -5.99
C PRO A 130 20.29 -6.82 -6.89
N LEU A 131 19.80 -7.07 -8.11
CA LEU A 131 19.41 -6.01 -9.04
C LEU A 131 18.14 -5.30 -8.54
N ILE A 132 17.18 -6.06 -8.03
CA ILE A 132 15.98 -5.48 -7.40
C ILE A 132 16.38 -4.68 -6.15
N GLY A 133 17.27 -5.23 -5.32
CA GLY A 133 17.73 -4.52 -4.12
C GLY A 133 18.43 -3.19 -4.41
N GLU A 134 19.31 -3.16 -5.42
CA GLU A 134 19.99 -1.95 -5.88
C GLU A 134 18.99 -0.90 -6.38
N LEU A 135 18.01 -1.30 -7.22
CA LEU A 135 16.98 -0.40 -7.74
C LEU A 135 16.13 0.22 -6.63
N VAL A 136 15.69 -0.58 -5.66
CA VAL A 136 14.90 -0.09 -4.52
C VAL A 136 15.74 0.82 -3.63
N GLY A 137 17.00 0.47 -3.37
CA GLY A 137 17.92 1.31 -2.60
C GLY A 137 18.18 2.66 -3.27
N GLU A 138 18.42 2.67 -4.59
CA GLU A 138 18.60 3.89 -5.38
C GLU A 138 17.32 4.74 -5.41
N ALA A 139 16.14 4.11 -5.57
CA ALA A 139 14.87 4.80 -5.55
C ALA A 139 14.65 5.52 -4.20
N MET A 140 14.83 4.81 -3.07
CA MET A 140 14.69 5.40 -1.73
C MET A 140 15.71 6.52 -1.46
N GLU A 141 16.92 6.43 -2.00
CA GLU A 141 17.91 7.51 -1.87
C GLU A 141 17.49 8.77 -2.63
N LYS A 142 16.86 8.62 -3.81
CA LYS A 142 16.40 9.76 -4.63
C LYS A 142 15.15 10.45 -4.09
N VAL A 143 14.15 9.68 -3.62
CA VAL A 143 12.87 10.25 -3.15
C VAL A 143 12.82 10.47 -1.63
N GLY A 144 13.78 9.93 -0.89
CA GLY A 144 13.80 9.95 0.57
C GLY A 144 12.94 8.86 1.20
N ASP A 145 13.01 8.77 2.53
CA ASP A 145 12.34 7.72 3.33
C ASP A 145 10.80 7.79 3.24
N GLU A 146 10.26 9.01 3.18
CA GLU A 146 8.83 9.30 3.01
C GLU A 146 8.41 9.37 1.53
N GLY A 147 9.35 9.06 0.62
CA GLY A 147 9.14 9.13 -0.81
C GLY A 147 8.23 8.01 -1.32
N VAL A 148 7.50 8.30 -2.39
CA VAL A 148 6.63 7.32 -3.04
C VAL A 148 7.41 6.61 -4.13
N ILE A 149 7.38 5.28 -4.12
CA ILE A 149 7.99 4.43 -5.14
C ILE A 149 6.86 3.61 -5.76
N THR A 150 6.74 3.65 -7.07
CA THR A 150 5.72 2.92 -7.85
C THR A 150 6.39 2.05 -8.90
N VAL A 151 5.74 0.94 -9.24
CA VAL A 151 6.24 -0.02 -10.23
C VAL A 151 5.33 -0.03 -11.45
N GLU A 152 5.91 0.16 -12.63
CA GLU A 152 5.21 0.21 -13.91
C GLU A 152 5.76 -0.86 -14.87
N GLU A 153 4.97 -1.24 -15.86
CA GLU A 153 5.41 -2.16 -16.91
C GLU A 153 6.14 -1.37 -18.00
N SER A 154 7.36 -1.80 -18.32
CA SER A 154 8.13 -1.23 -19.41
C SER A 154 7.73 -1.86 -20.74
N LYS A 155 7.77 -1.06 -21.82
CA LYS A 155 7.65 -1.57 -23.20
C LYS A 155 8.98 -2.16 -23.72
N THR A 156 10.06 -1.98 -22.97
CA THR A 156 11.40 -2.50 -23.29
C THR A 156 11.77 -3.65 -22.38
N THR A 157 12.79 -4.42 -22.76
CA THR A 157 13.33 -5.50 -21.91
C THR A 157 14.16 -5.00 -20.73
N GLU A 158 14.57 -3.72 -20.76
CA GLU A 158 15.34 -3.09 -19.70
C GLU A 158 14.44 -2.56 -18.57
N THR A 159 14.90 -2.74 -17.34
CA THR A 159 14.31 -2.12 -16.15
C THR A 159 15.01 -0.81 -15.86
N VAL A 160 14.25 0.28 -15.75
CA VAL A 160 14.79 1.63 -15.54
C VAL A 160 14.10 2.33 -14.36
N LEU A 161 14.88 3.10 -13.60
CA LEU A 161 14.39 3.98 -12.54
C LEU A 161 14.30 5.42 -13.05
N GLU A 162 13.10 5.98 -13.04
CA GLU A 162 12.83 7.38 -13.35
C GLU A 162 12.29 8.10 -12.12
N VAL A 163 12.72 9.34 -11.88
CA VAL A 163 12.10 10.20 -10.86
C VAL A 163 11.28 11.23 -11.58
N VAL A 164 9.99 11.27 -11.27
CA VAL A 164 9.03 12.20 -11.88
C VAL A 164 8.37 13.03 -10.79
N GLU A 165 7.87 14.20 -11.19
CA GLU A 165 7.05 15.03 -10.31
C GLU A 165 5.72 14.31 -10.05
N GLY A 166 5.37 14.17 -8.78
CA GLY A 166 4.16 13.48 -8.35
C GLY A 166 3.91 13.66 -6.86
N MET A 167 2.78 13.15 -6.37
CA MET A 167 2.44 13.15 -4.95
C MET A 167 1.52 12.00 -4.58
N GLN A 168 1.53 11.59 -3.32
CA GLN A 168 0.55 10.68 -2.74
C GLN A 168 -0.17 11.34 -1.55
N PHE A 169 -1.46 11.03 -1.40
CA PHE A 169 -2.24 11.42 -0.24
C PHE A 169 -3.21 10.33 0.20
N ASP A 170 -3.57 10.37 1.48
CA ASP A 170 -4.18 9.25 2.21
C ASP A 170 -5.73 9.29 2.08
N ARG A 171 -6.19 9.24 0.83
CA ARG A 171 -7.61 9.13 0.46
C ARG A 171 -7.74 8.17 -0.72
N GLY A 172 -8.42 7.04 -0.51
CA GLY A 172 -8.72 6.10 -1.59
C GLY A 172 -10.03 6.35 -2.32
N PHE A 173 -10.41 5.39 -3.16
CA PHE A 173 -11.64 5.45 -3.95
C PHE A 173 -12.90 5.46 -3.07
N LEU A 174 -13.91 6.23 -3.48
CA LEU A 174 -15.20 6.28 -2.79
C LEU A 174 -16.02 4.99 -2.93
N SER A 175 -15.75 4.21 -3.96
CA SER A 175 -16.46 2.96 -4.23
C SER A 175 -15.54 1.93 -4.89
N PRO A 176 -15.56 0.65 -4.46
CA PRO A 176 -14.82 -0.43 -5.12
C PRO A 176 -15.22 -0.64 -6.59
N TYR A 177 -16.38 -0.12 -7.01
CA TYR A 177 -16.79 -0.17 -8.43
C TYR A 177 -15.90 0.65 -9.36
N PHE A 178 -15.01 1.49 -8.83
CA PHE A 178 -14.00 2.21 -9.62
C PHE A 178 -12.78 1.36 -9.99
N VAL A 179 -12.59 0.21 -9.35
CA VAL A 179 -11.43 -0.67 -9.57
C VAL A 179 -11.33 -1.06 -11.05
N THR A 180 -10.15 -0.84 -11.62
CA THR A 180 -9.82 -1.25 -12.99
C THR A 180 -8.90 -2.46 -13.02
N ASP A 181 -8.11 -2.65 -11.97
CA ASP A 181 -7.27 -3.82 -11.75
C ASP A 181 -7.85 -4.62 -10.57
N ALA A 182 -8.59 -5.68 -10.89
CA ALA A 182 -9.24 -6.52 -9.91
C ALA A 182 -8.27 -7.44 -9.14
N GLU A 183 -7.04 -7.65 -9.64
CA GLU A 183 -6.05 -8.46 -8.92
C GLU A 183 -5.46 -7.67 -7.75
N LYS A 184 -5.11 -6.41 -8.00
CA LYS A 184 -4.56 -5.50 -6.97
C LYS A 184 -5.63 -4.73 -6.19
N MET A 185 -6.88 -4.75 -6.65
CA MET A 185 -7.98 -3.94 -6.10
C MET A 185 -7.69 -2.43 -6.18
N GLU A 186 -7.18 -1.98 -7.32
CA GLU A 186 -6.79 -0.59 -7.58
C GLU A 186 -7.49 -0.01 -8.83
N ALA A 187 -7.71 1.30 -8.82
CA ALA A 187 -8.09 2.06 -10.01
C ALA A 187 -6.84 2.71 -10.63
N VAL A 188 -6.52 2.34 -11.85
CA VAL A 188 -5.38 2.83 -12.63
C VAL A 188 -5.90 3.63 -13.81
N LEU A 189 -5.61 4.93 -13.81
CA LEU A 189 -6.01 5.88 -14.85
C LEU A 189 -4.77 6.40 -15.58
N GLU A 190 -4.62 6.03 -16.85
CA GLU A 190 -3.53 6.48 -17.73
C GLU A 190 -3.93 7.77 -18.46
N GLU A 191 -3.02 8.74 -18.57
CA GLU A 191 -3.24 10.06 -19.19
C GLU A 191 -4.51 10.74 -18.65
N ALA A 192 -4.65 10.76 -17.33
CA ALA A 192 -5.85 11.21 -16.65
C ALA A 192 -5.95 12.75 -16.59
N VAL A 193 -7.17 13.26 -16.74
CA VAL A 193 -7.52 14.63 -16.36
C VAL A 193 -8.00 14.67 -14.91
N VAL A 194 -7.63 15.73 -14.18
CA VAL A 194 -7.85 15.86 -12.74
C VAL A 194 -8.79 17.03 -12.47
N LEU A 195 -10.00 16.73 -12.00
CA LEU A 195 -10.97 17.70 -11.52
C LEU A 195 -10.74 17.94 -10.02
N ILE A 196 -10.56 19.21 -9.64
CA ILE A 196 -10.24 19.60 -8.27
C ILE A 196 -11.31 20.58 -7.79
N VAL A 197 -12.18 20.15 -6.88
CA VAL A 197 -13.32 20.93 -6.39
C VAL A 197 -13.22 21.12 -4.89
N GLU A 198 -13.42 22.34 -4.41
CA GLU A 198 -13.31 22.65 -2.98
C GLU A 198 -14.51 22.13 -2.16
N LYS A 199 -15.69 22.13 -2.78
CA LYS A 199 -16.99 21.79 -2.18
C LYS A 199 -17.45 20.37 -2.55
N LYS A 200 -18.59 19.98 -1.99
CA LYS A 200 -19.28 18.73 -2.30
C LYS A 200 -19.87 18.75 -3.71
N ILE A 201 -19.89 17.57 -4.34
CA ILE A 201 -20.51 17.31 -5.64
C ILE A 201 -21.65 16.31 -5.42
N ALA A 202 -22.89 16.78 -5.45
CA ALA A 202 -24.08 15.95 -5.27
C ALA A 202 -24.96 15.87 -6.54
N SER A 203 -25.08 16.99 -7.25
CA SER A 203 -25.93 17.15 -8.42
C SER A 203 -25.22 16.68 -9.69
N LEU A 204 -25.89 15.85 -10.49
CA LEU A 204 -25.39 15.47 -11.81
C LEU A 204 -25.39 16.68 -12.76
N ASN A 205 -26.37 17.58 -12.67
CA ASN A 205 -26.54 18.71 -13.59
C ASN A 205 -25.28 19.57 -13.69
N ASP A 206 -24.58 19.70 -12.57
CA ASP A 206 -23.37 20.51 -12.43
C ASP A 206 -22.20 19.90 -13.21
N LEU A 207 -22.23 18.58 -13.43
CA LEU A 207 -21.18 17.81 -14.10
C LEU A 207 -21.48 17.45 -15.55
N ILE A 208 -22.74 17.52 -16.02
CA ILE A 208 -23.15 16.99 -17.34
C ILE A 208 -22.22 17.48 -18.46
N LYS A 209 -22.05 18.80 -18.59
CA LYS A 209 -21.23 19.40 -19.65
C LYS A 209 -19.76 18.96 -19.59
N LEU A 210 -19.23 18.84 -18.38
CA LEU A 210 -17.86 18.40 -18.16
C LEU A 210 -17.69 16.92 -18.53
N LEU A 211 -18.60 16.06 -18.09
CA LEU A 211 -18.56 14.63 -18.39
C LEU A 211 -18.73 14.35 -19.89
N GLU A 212 -19.57 15.11 -20.59
CA GLU A 212 -19.68 15.04 -22.05
C GLU A 212 -18.35 15.41 -22.74
N ALA A 213 -17.68 16.47 -22.27
CA ALA A 213 -16.39 16.88 -22.81
C ALA A 213 -15.29 15.85 -22.54
N VAL A 214 -15.25 15.29 -21.32
CA VAL A 214 -14.32 14.23 -20.91
C VAL A 214 -14.56 12.97 -21.76
N ALA A 215 -15.80 12.50 -21.86
CA ALA A 215 -16.15 11.33 -22.67
C ALA A 215 -15.77 11.51 -24.15
N LYS A 216 -15.99 12.71 -24.71
CA LYS A 216 -15.59 13.04 -26.09
C LYS A 216 -14.07 13.07 -26.28
N SER A 217 -13.33 13.47 -25.26
CA SER A 217 -11.86 13.47 -25.29
C SER A 217 -11.25 12.07 -25.17
N GLY A 218 -12.02 11.09 -24.66
CA GLY A 218 -11.54 9.75 -24.37
C GLY A 218 -10.54 9.67 -23.19
N SER A 219 -10.28 10.79 -22.50
CA SER A 219 -9.35 10.83 -21.38
C SER A 219 -10.01 10.34 -20.08
N PRO A 220 -9.33 9.53 -19.26
CA PRO A 220 -9.84 9.15 -17.94
C PRO A 220 -9.96 10.33 -16.98
N LEU A 221 -10.90 10.28 -16.04
CA LEU A 221 -11.16 11.37 -15.08
C LEU A 221 -10.88 10.94 -13.63
N LEU A 222 -10.02 11.68 -12.95
CA LEU A 222 -9.93 11.69 -11.49
C LEU A 222 -10.72 12.88 -10.93
N ALA A 223 -11.73 12.62 -10.11
CA ALA A 223 -12.47 13.67 -9.41
C ALA A 223 -12.06 13.73 -7.92
N ILE A 224 -11.50 14.86 -7.52
CA ILE A 224 -11.10 15.16 -6.14
C ILE A 224 -12.02 16.27 -5.62
N ALA A 225 -12.83 15.95 -4.61
CA ALA A 225 -13.76 16.91 -4.01
C ALA A 225 -13.85 16.72 -2.49
N GLU A 226 -14.43 17.68 -1.76
CA GLU A 226 -14.74 17.47 -0.34
C GLU A 226 -15.53 16.17 -0.14
N GLU A 227 -16.54 15.95 -0.98
CA GLU A 227 -17.34 14.75 -1.03
C GLU A 227 -17.98 14.62 -2.42
N VAL A 228 -18.10 13.39 -2.93
CA VAL A 228 -18.90 13.10 -4.12
C VAL A 228 -19.99 12.13 -3.69
N GLU A 229 -21.25 12.55 -3.82
CA GLU A 229 -22.40 11.82 -3.29
C GLU A 229 -23.60 11.90 -4.23
N GLY A 230 -24.71 11.25 -3.84
CA GLY A 230 -25.98 11.32 -4.55
C GLY A 230 -25.92 10.86 -6.01
N GLU A 231 -26.56 11.63 -6.89
CA GLU A 231 -26.69 11.33 -8.31
C GLU A 231 -25.35 11.42 -9.05
N ALA A 232 -24.47 12.33 -8.64
CA ALA A 232 -23.14 12.47 -9.22
C ALA A 232 -22.32 11.20 -9.03
N LEU A 233 -22.24 10.66 -7.81
CA LEU A 233 -21.50 9.43 -7.53
C LEU A 233 -22.08 8.23 -8.29
N ALA A 234 -23.41 8.08 -8.27
CA ALA A 234 -24.08 6.98 -8.97
C ALA A 234 -23.79 7.01 -10.47
N THR A 235 -23.76 8.20 -11.07
CA THR A 235 -23.50 8.36 -12.51
C THR A 235 -22.05 8.03 -12.86
N LEU A 236 -21.08 8.44 -12.05
CA LEU A 236 -19.67 8.08 -12.24
C LEU A 236 -19.46 6.56 -12.18
N ILE A 237 -20.06 5.90 -11.18
CA ILE A 237 -20.03 4.44 -11.03
C ILE A 237 -20.65 3.73 -12.25
N VAL A 238 -21.83 4.17 -12.68
CA VAL A 238 -22.50 3.55 -13.84
C VAL A 238 -21.68 3.71 -15.11
N ASN A 239 -21.04 4.87 -15.33
CA ASN A 239 -20.17 5.08 -16.49
C ASN A 239 -18.92 4.22 -16.45
N GLN A 240 -18.33 4.01 -15.27
CA GLN A 240 -17.20 3.11 -15.09
C GLN A 240 -17.60 1.67 -15.43
N ILE A 241 -18.71 1.18 -14.87
CA ILE A 241 -19.20 -0.20 -15.09
C ILE A 241 -19.54 -0.43 -16.57
N ARG A 242 -20.15 0.57 -17.24
CA ARG A 242 -20.48 0.49 -18.67
C ARG A 242 -19.27 0.64 -19.58
N GLY A 243 -18.12 1.09 -19.06
CA GLY A 243 -16.93 1.36 -19.85
C GLY A 243 -17.05 2.57 -20.78
N THR A 244 -17.99 3.50 -20.53
CA THR A 244 -18.18 4.70 -21.36
C THR A 244 -16.91 5.57 -21.36
N PHE A 245 -16.35 5.79 -20.18
CA PHE A 245 -15.03 6.37 -19.96
C PHE A 245 -14.54 5.96 -18.57
N LYS A 246 -13.22 5.78 -18.43
CA LYS A 246 -12.62 5.41 -17.15
C LYS A 246 -12.66 6.61 -16.19
N ASN A 247 -13.09 6.40 -14.95
CA ASN A 247 -13.10 7.43 -13.93
C ASN A 247 -12.94 6.88 -12.51
N CYS A 248 -12.50 7.74 -11.60
CA CYS A 248 -12.46 7.47 -10.17
C CYS A 248 -12.75 8.74 -9.38
N ALA A 249 -13.50 8.61 -8.29
CA ALA A 249 -13.79 9.71 -7.37
C ALA A 249 -13.16 9.44 -6.00
N VAL A 250 -12.48 10.44 -5.45
CA VAL A 250 -11.78 10.40 -4.16
C VAL A 250 -12.12 11.62 -3.33
N LYS A 251 -12.07 11.49 -2.00
CA LYS A 251 -12.20 12.65 -1.10
C LYS A 251 -10.93 13.49 -1.12
N ALA A 252 -11.08 14.78 -0.92
CA ALA A 252 -9.97 15.69 -0.74
C ALA A 252 -9.21 15.37 0.57
N PRO A 253 -7.88 15.52 0.59
CA PRO A 253 -7.10 15.37 1.81
C PRO A 253 -7.26 16.58 2.74
N GLY A 254 -7.11 16.34 4.04
CA GLY A 254 -7.25 17.39 5.07
C GLY A 254 -8.68 17.86 5.32
N PHE A 255 -8.82 18.95 6.09
CA PHE A 255 -10.08 19.59 6.46
C PHE A 255 -9.89 21.11 6.57
N GLY A 256 -10.98 21.88 6.44
CA GLY A 256 -10.95 23.35 6.56
C GLY A 256 -9.93 24.01 5.62
N ASP A 257 -9.19 24.99 6.13
CA ASP A 257 -8.17 25.73 5.36
C ASP A 257 -7.03 24.83 4.86
N ARG A 258 -6.72 23.76 5.59
CA ARG A 258 -5.71 22.78 5.14
C ARG A 258 -6.16 22.04 3.89
N ARG A 259 -7.45 21.71 3.78
CA ARG A 259 -8.01 21.12 2.56
C ARG A 259 -7.82 22.06 1.38
N LYS A 260 -8.15 23.35 1.54
CA LYS A 260 -7.94 24.35 0.48
C LYS A 260 -6.47 24.43 0.06
N ALA A 261 -5.55 24.46 1.03
CA ALA A 261 -4.13 24.52 0.77
C ALA A 261 -3.60 23.27 0.05
N MET A 262 -4.05 22.07 0.42
CA MET A 262 -3.66 20.81 -0.22
C MET A 262 -4.27 20.66 -1.62
N LEU A 263 -5.53 21.08 -1.82
CA LEU A 263 -6.13 21.13 -3.16
C LEU A 263 -5.37 22.06 -4.09
N GLN A 264 -4.88 23.19 -3.57
CA GLN A 264 -4.02 24.09 -4.32
C GLN A 264 -2.66 23.45 -4.65
N ASP A 265 -2.08 22.66 -3.75
CA ASP A 265 -0.85 21.91 -4.02
C ASP A 265 -1.06 20.92 -5.18
N ILE A 266 -2.16 20.16 -5.15
CA ILE A 266 -2.54 19.22 -6.23
C ILE A 266 -2.78 19.97 -7.55
N ALA A 267 -3.43 21.14 -7.50
CA ALA A 267 -3.68 21.96 -8.69
C ALA A 267 -2.38 22.46 -9.32
N VAL A 268 -1.43 22.94 -8.51
CA VAL A 268 -0.11 23.37 -8.99
C VAL A 268 0.68 22.19 -9.57
N LEU A 269 0.67 21.03 -8.91
CA LEU A 269 1.35 19.82 -9.40
C LEU A 269 0.80 19.34 -10.73
N THR A 270 -0.51 19.37 -10.91
CA THR A 270 -1.20 18.85 -12.10
C THR A 270 -1.38 19.92 -13.19
N GLY A 271 -1.08 21.19 -12.91
CA GLY A 271 -1.34 22.31 -13.82
C GLY A 271 -2.83 22.66 -13.95
N GLY A 272 -3.67 22.23 -13.01
CA GLY A 272 -5.11 22.50 -12.97
C GLY A 272 -5.47 23.75 -12.17
N GLN A 273 -6.77 24.05 -12.11
CA GLN A 273 -7.34 25.11 -11.29
C GLN A 273 -8.29 24.53 -10.24
N VAL A 274 -8.16 24.97 -8.98
CA VAL A 274 -9.14 24.63 -7.94
C VAL A 274 -10.46 25.33 -8.24
N ILE A 275 -11.52 24.55 -8.41
CA ILE A 275 -12.87 25.07 -8.61
C ILE A 275 -13.46 25.40 -7.24
N SER A 276 -13.52 26.70 -6.98
CA SER A 276 -14.06 27.28 -5.74
C SER A 276 -15.11 28.33 -6.06
N GLU A 277 -16.27 28.23 -5.40
CA GLU A 277 -17.31 29.25 -5.48
C GLU A 277 -16.86 30.58 -4.88
N ASP A 278 -15.90 30.57 -3.94
CA ASP A 278 -15.31 31.78 -3.35
C ASP A 278 -14.57 32.61 -4.42
N LEU A 279 -14.09 31.95 -5.48
CA LEU A 279 -13.44 32.57 -6.64
C LEU A 279 -14.43 32.85 -7.79
N GLY A 280 -15.74 32.65 -7.57
CA GLY A 280 -16.79 32.84 -8.58
C GLY A 280 -16.84 31.75 -9.66
N LEU A 281 -16.11 30.65 -9.48
CA LEU A 281 -16.11 29.52 -10.42
C LEU A 281 -17.22 28.54 -10.07
N LYS A 282 -18.15 28.34 -11.00
CA LYS A 282 -19.22 27.34 -10.88
C LYS A 282 -18.85 26.07 -11.63
N LEU A 283 -19.14 24.92 -11.03
CA LEU A 283 -18.87 23.59 -11.62
C LEU A 283 -19.52 23.41 -13.00
N GLU A 284 -20.72 23.95 -13.18
CA GLU A 284 -21.48 23.94 -14.45
C GLU A 284 -20.75 24.59 -15.64
N ASN A 285 -19.78 25.47 -15.38
CA ASN A 285 -19.05 26.24 -16.39
C ASN A 285 -17.59 25.79 -16.53
N VAL A 286 -17.20 24.70 -15.85
CA VAL A 286 -15.83 24.19 -15.90
C VAL A 286 -15.54 23.66 -17.30
N THR A 287 -14.35 24.01 -17.80
CA THR A 287 -13.86 23.56 -19.11
C THR A 287 -12.67 22.62 -18.96
N MET A 288 -12.38 21.85 -20.01
CA MET A 288 -11.21 20.95 -20.04
C MET A 288 -9.87 21.67 -19.80
N ALA A 289 -9.79 22.98 -20.05
CA ALA A 289 -8.59 23.78 -19.84
C ALA A 289 -8.31 24.06 -18.35
N GLN A 290 -9.30 23.90 -17.47
CA GLN A 290 -9.17 24.12 -16.03
C GLN A 290 -8.85 22.82 -15.29
N LEU A 291 -8.97 21.67 -15.95
CA LEU A 291 -8.59 20.39 -15.39
C LEU A 291 -7.08 20.26 -15.36
N GLY A 292 -6.57 19.68 -14.26
CA GLY A 292 -5.18 19.24 -14.19
C GLY A 292 -4.94 18.03 -15.10
N ARG A 293 -3.67 17.69 -15.30
CA ARG A 293 -3.23 16.51 -16.04
C ARG A 293 -2.23 15.70 -15.24
N ALA A 294 -2.28 14.39 -15.40
CA ALA A 294 -1.30 13.46 -14.86
C ALA A 294 -1.06 12.31 -15.85
N LYS A 295 0.19 11.87 -15.98
CA LYS A 295 0.52 10.71 -16.84
C LYS A 295 -0.14 9.44 -16.33
N ARG A 296 -0.15 9.24 -15.02
CA ARG A 296 -0.79 8.08 -14.40
C ARG A 296 -1.32 8.45 -13.01
N VAL A 297 -2.49 7.93 -12.67
CA VAL A 297 -3.06 7.99 -11.32
C VAL A 297 -3.36 6.57 -10.88
N VAL A 298 -2.90 6.22 -9.68
CA VAL A 298 -3.22 4.95 -9.01
C VAL A 298 -4.00 5.28 -7.74
N VAL A 299 -5.18 4.69 -7.59
CA VAL A 299 -6.03 4.86 -6.42
C VAL A 299 -6.32 3.49 -5.83
N ASP A 300 -5.88 3.28 -4.60
CA ASP A 300 -6.20 2.10 -3.81
C ASP A 300 -7.34 2.44 -2.82
N LYS A 301 -7.60 1.54 -1.86
CA LYS A 301 -8.64 1.73 -0.84
C LYS A 301 -8.39 2.91 0.10
N ASP A 302 -7.12 3.18 0.39
CA ASP A 302 -6.67 4.09 1.43
C ASP A 302 -5.90 5.30 0.87
N ASN A 303 -5.30 5.21 -0.33
CA ASN A 303 -4.43 6.22 -0.92
C ASN A 303 -4.76 6.56 -2.39
N THR A 304 -4.33 7.75 -2.78
CA THR A 304 -4.27 8.21 -4.18
C THR A 304 -2.85 8.70 -4.48
N THR A 305 -2.27 8.17 -5.56
CA THR A 305 -0.94 8.54 -6.05
C THR A 305 -1.04 9.13 -7.45
N ILE A 306 -0.57 10.36 -7.62
CA ILE A 306 -0.51 11.09 -8.88
C ILE A 306 0.94 11.07 -9.38
N ILE A 307 1.16 10.52 -10.57
CA ILE A 307 2.47 10.28 -11.15
C ILE A 307 2.61 11.11 -12.44
N GLY A 308 3.67 11.90 -12.53
CA GLY A 308 3.95 12.74 -13.71
C GLY A 308 2.91 13.83 -13.91
N GLY A 309 2.75 14.71 -12.92
CA GLY A 309 1.85 15.87 -13.02
C GLY A 309 2.22 16.80 -14.18
N GLY A 310 1.22 17.39 -14.82
CA GLY A 310 1.39 18.32 -15.95
C GLY A 310 1.68 19.77 -15.56
N GLY A 311 2.01 20.03 -14.29
CA GLY A 311 2.29 21.37 -13.77
C GLY A 311 3.61 21.96 -14.29
N ASP A 312 3.72 23.29 -14.24
CA ASP A 312 4.98 23.97 -14.53
C ASP A 312 5.96 23.78 -13.36
N ALA A 313 7.14 23.22 -13.65
CA ALA A 313 8.21 23.02 -12.67
C ALA A 313 8.58 24.31 -11.92
N LYS A 314 8.45 25.50 -12.53
CA LYS A 314 8.66 26.77 -11.82
C LYS A 314 7.57 27.05 -10.80
N ALA A 315 6.31 26.79 -11.13
CA ALA A 315 5.19 26.98 -10.21
C ALA A 315 5.30 26.01 -9.02
N ILE A 316 5.68 24.75 -9.28
CA ILE A 316 5.93 23.75 -8.23
C ILE A 316 7.07 24.20 -7.31
N LYS A 317 8.21 24.63 -7.86
CA LYS A 317 9.33 25.17 -7.07
C LYS A 317 8.93 26.37 -6.23
N SER A 318 8.19 27.32 -6.82
CA SER A 318 7.68 28.48 -6.09
C SER A 318 6.75 28.07 -4.94
N ARG A 319 5.94 27.03 -5.14
CA ARG A 319 5.04 26.51 -4.11
C ARG A 319 5.81 25.82 -2.97
N VAL A 320 6.83 25.03 -3.30
CA VAL A 320 7.76 24.43 -2.34
C VAL A 320 8.47 25.50 -1.50
N GLU A 321 8.97 26.57 -2.13
CA GLU A 321 9.60 27.69 -1.43
C GLU A 321 8.63 28.44 -0.51
N GLN A 322 7.37 28.62 -0.95
CA GLN A 322 6.33 29.21 -0.11
C GLN A 322 6.11 28.37 1.17
N ILE A 323 5.95 27.06 1.03
CA ILE A 323 5.72 26.16 2.18
C ILE A 323 6.95 26.19 3.13
N ARG A 324 8.17 26.25 2.61
CA ARG A 324 9.39 26.41 3.43
C ARG A 324 9.36 27.69 4.27
N ARG A 325 8.96 28.82 3.67
CA ARG A 325 8.81 30.08 4.42
C ARG A 325 7.70 30.01 5.46
N GLU A 326 6.60 29.30 5.18
CA GLU A 326 5.53 29.08 6.16
C GLU A 326 6.03 28.24 7.36
N ILE A 327 6.89 27.25 7.12
CA ILE A 327 7.55 26.43 8.16
C ILE A 327 8.46 27.27 9.06
N ASP A 328 9.24 28.18 8.47
CA ASP A 328 10.18 29.02 9.23
C ASP A 328 9.45 30.07 10.09
N ASN A 329 8.31 30.56 9.61
CA ASN A 329 7.54 31.60 10.28
C ASN A 329 6.55 31.06 11.33
N THR A 330 6.24 29.77 11.33
CA THR A 330 5.29 29.21 12.30
C THR A 330 5.93 28.99 13.67
N THR A 331 5.24 29.44 14.70
CA THR A 331 5.58 29.20 16.11
C THR A 331 4.90 27.96 16.69
N SER A 332 4.04 27.30 15.92
CA SER A 332 3.28 26.12 16.30
C SER A 332 3.98 24.87 15.80
N ASP A 333 4.42 24.00 16.72
CA ASP A 333 5.07 22.73 16.35
C ASP A 333 4.11 21.82 15.55
N TYR A 334 2.82 21.87 15.86
CA TYR A 334 1.79 21.15 15.13
C TYR A 334 1.66 21.62 13.67
N ASP A 335 1.71 22.93 13.43
CA ASP A 335 1.66 23.45 12.05
C ASP A 335 2.96 23.19 11.31
N ARG A 336 4.10 23.23 12.02
CA ARG A 336 5.41 22.89 11.46
C ARG A 336 5.42 21.46 10.92
N GLU A 337 5.01 20.50 11.74
CA GLU A 337 4.91 19.08 11.35
C GLU A 337 4.01 18.91 10.11
N LYS A 338 2.85 19.57 10.09
CA LYS A 338 1.88 19.43 8.99
C LYS A 338 2.32 20.14 7.71
N LEU A 339 3.06 21.22 7.81
CA LEU A 339 3.70 21.85 6.65
C LEU A 339 4.88 21.02 6.13
N GLN A 340 5.64 20.37 7.02
CA GLN A 340 6.70 19.43 6.63
C GLN A 340 6.14 18.22 5.87
N GLU A 341 5.02 17.65 6.30
CA GLU A 341 4.32 16.58 5.58
C GLU A 341 3.92 17.03 4.16
N ARG A 342 3.32 18.22 4.03
CA ARG A 342 2.95 18.79 2.73
C ARG A 342 4.17 19.04 1.84
N LEU A 343 5.24 19.58 2.42
CA LEU A 343 6.49 19.84 1.73
C LEU A 343 7.11 18.55 1.21
N ALA A 344 7.16 17.50 2.02
CA ALA A 344 7.69 16.19 1.64
C ALA A 344 6.91 15.60 0.46
N LYS A 345 5.57 15.63 0.52
CA LYS A 345 4.68 15.14 -0.54
C LYS A 345 4.85 15.89 -1.86
N LEU A 346 5.18 17.19 -1.84
CA LEU A 346 5.35 18.00 -3.05
C LEU A 346 6.79 18.03 -3.57
N ALA A 347 7.79 17.96 -2.69
CA ALA A 347 9.20 18.08 -3.04
C ALA A 347 9.90 16.73 -3.28
N GLY A 348 9.44 15.65 -2.64
CA GLY A 348 10.04 14.31 -2.75
C GLY A 348 9.84 13.64 -4.11
N GLY A 349 8.81 14.06 -4.85
CA GLY A 349 8.44 13.45 -6.13
C GLY A 349 8.02 11.98 -5.99
N VAL A 350 7.96 11.29 -7.12
CA VAL A 350 7.64 9.86 -7.20
C VAL A 350 8.72 9.16 -8.01
N ALA A 351 9.30 8.12 -7.43
CA ALA A 351 10.20 7.22 -8.13
C ALA A 351 9.37 6.14 -8.84
N VAL A 352 9.54 6.03 -10.15
CA VAL A 352 8.87 5.05 -10.99
C VAL A 352 9.91 4.04 -11.47
N ILE A 353 9.76 2.79 -11.06
CA ILE A 353 10.57 1.67 -11.56
C ILE A 353 9.78 1.03 -12.70
N LYS A 354 10.24 1.23 -13.95
CA LYS A 354 9.66 0.61 -15.13
C LYS A 354 10.31 -0.73 -15.36
N VAL A 355 9.58 -1.83 -15.18
CA VAL A 355 10.08 -3.20 -15.22
C VAL A 355 10.07 -3.75 -16.63
N GLY A 356 11.24 -4.12 -17.12
CA GLY A 356 11.40 -4.80 -18.41
C GLY A 356 11.64 -6.29 -18.24
N ALA A 357 11.02 -7.09 -19.10
CA ALA A 357 11.32 -8.52 -19.21
C ALA A 357 11.06 -9.06 -20.64
N PRO A 358 11.75 -10.15 -21.04
CA PRO A 358 11.52 -10.85 -22.30
C PRO A 358 10.12 -11.44 -22.47
N THR A 359 9.44 -11.80 -21.37
CA THR A 359 8.11 -12.42 -21.37
C THR A 359 7.18 -11.73 -20.38
N GLU A 360 5.87 -11.75 -20.65
CA GLU A 360 4.85 -11.19 -19.75
C GLU A 360 4.86 -11.87 -18.37
N ALA A 361 5.10 -13.18 -18.33
CA ALA A 361 5.17 -13.94 -17.08
C ALA A 361 6.36 -13.49 -16.21
N GLU A 362 7.54 -13.31 -16.80
CA GLU A 362 8.71 -12.78 -16.09
C GLU A 362 8.51 -11.33 -15.66
N MET A 363 7.87 -10.50 -16.50
CA MET A 363 7.56 -9.11 -16.17
C MET A 363 6.67 -9.04 -14.93
N LYS A 364 5.61 -9.85 -14.89
CA LYS A 364 4.70 -9.92 -13.75
C LYS A 364 5.40 -10.39 -12.48
N SER A 365 6.20 -11.45 -12.57
CA SER A 365 6.97 -11.97 -11.43
C SER A 365 7.99 -10.94 -10.89
N LYS A 366 8.70 -10.23 -11.76
CA LYS A 366 9.62 -9.16 -11.34
C LYS A 366 8.90 -7.97 -10.70
N LYS A 367 7.74 -7.60 -11.24
CA LYS A 367 6.89 -6.53 -10.70
C LYS A 367 6.40 -6.87 -9.29
N GLU A 368 5.88 -8.08 -9.09
CA GLU A 368 5.48 -8.59 -7.77
C GLU A 368 6.65 -8.56 -6.79
N ALA A 369 7.82 -9.08 -7.18
CA ALA A 369 9.02 -9.06 -6.33
C ALA A 369 9.50 -7.64 -5.97
N LEU A 370 9.33 -6.65 -6.88
CA LEU A 370 9.64 -5.25 -6.62
C LEU A 370 8.63 -4.63 -5.64
N ASP A 371 7.34 -4.89 -5.80
CA ASP A 371 6.29 -4.39 -4.90
C ASP A 371 6.51 -4.89 -3.47
N ASP A 372 6.83 -6.19 -3.32
CA ASP A 372 7.16 -6.81 -2.03
C ASP A 372 8.43 -6.17 -1.42
N ALA A 373 9.48 -6.03 -2.22
CA ALA A 373 10.74 -5.43 -1.78
C ALA A 373 10.59 -3.97 -1.34
N ILE A 374 9.80 -3.17 -2.06
CA ILE A 374 9.50 -1.77 -1.70
C ILE A 374 8.76 -1.74 -0.36
N SER A 375 7.73 -2.55 -0.20
CA SER A 375 6.90 -2.60 1.00
C SER A 375 7.70 -3.04 2.23
N ALA A 376 8.49 -4.12 2.10
CA ALA A 376 9.36 -4.62 3.16
C ALA A 376 10.42 -3.59 3.57
N THR A 377 10.98 -2.86 2.59
CA THR A 377 12.01 -1.84 2.88
C THR A 377 11.40 -0.61 3.56
N LYS A 378 10.19 -0.19 3.17
CA LYS A 378 9.44 0.86 3.88
C LYS A 378 9.13 0.45 5.32
N ALA A 379 8.67 -0.77 5.54
CA ALA A 379 8.43 -1.30 6.88
C ALA A 379 9.72 -1.33 7.73
N ALA A 380 10.84 -1.73 7.13
CA ALA A 380 12.14 -1.73 7.79
C ALA A 380 12.64 -0.32 8.14
N VAL A 381 12.35 0.68 7.32
CA VAL A 381 12.64 2.09 7.63
C VAL A 381 11.73 2.61 8.75
N ALA A 382 10.47 2.20 8.80
CA ALA A 382 9.53 2.65 9.84
C ALA A 382 9.77 2.00 11.22
N GLU A 383 9.98 0.68 11.27
CA GLU A 383 10.05 -0.09 12.52
C GLU A 383 11.46 -0.60 12.88
N GLY A 384 12.41 -0.43 11.96
CA GLY A 384 13.76 -0.95 12.07
C GLY A 384 13.90 -2.41 11.60
N ILE A 385 15.10 -2.95 11.76
CA ILE A 385 15.46 -4.31 11.34
C ILE A 385 15.90 -5.17 12.52
N VAL A 386 15.63 -6.47 12.41
CA VAL A 386 16.07 -7.51 13.34
C VAL A 386 16.86 -8.59 12.61
N PRO A 387 17.65 -9.43 13.32
CA PRO A 387 18.34 -10.55 12.69
C PRO A 387 17.36 -11.53 12.03
N GLY A 388 17.53 -11.76 10.72
CA GLY A 388 16.70 -12.64 9.90
C GLY A 388 16.89 -14.14 10.17
N GLY A 389 16.31 -14.97 9.29
CA GLY A 389 16.44 -16.43 9.36
C GLY A 389 15.76 -17.08 10.57
N GLY A 390 14.78 -16.39 11.18
CA GLY A 390 14.09 -16.85 12.39
C GLY A 390 14.88 -16.61 13.69
N LEU A 391 16.10 -16.06 13.63
CA LEU A 391 16.92 -15.83 14.81
C LEU A 391 16.28 -14.84 15.79
N ALA A 392 15.61 -13.80 15.29
CA ALA A 392 14.87 -12.86 16.13
C ALA A 392 13.75 -13.56 16.93
N LEU A 393 13.04 -14.52 16.33
CA LEU A 393 12.00 -15.30 17.00
C LEU A 393 12.61 -16.22 18.07
N LEU A 394 13.73 -16.90 17.75
CA LEU A 394 14.45 -17.73 18.73
C LEU A 394 14.94 -16.93 19.94
N ARG A 395 15.37 -15.68 19.74
CA ARG A 395 15.79 -14.79 20.85
C ARG A 395 14.63 -14.42 21.78
N CYS A 396 13.38 -14.47 21.30
CA CYS A 396 12.19 -14.21 22.12
C CYS A 396 11.85 -15.40 23.03
N ILE A 397 12.37 -16.61 22.77
CA ILE A 397 12.05 -17.81 23.56
C ILE A 397 12.43 -17.63 25.03
N ALA A 398 13.57 -16.99 25.32
CA ALA A 398 14.01 -16.76 26.69
C ALA A 398 13.04 -15.87 27.46
N THR A 399 12.63 -14.75 26.87
CA THR A 399 11.71 -13.80 27.53
C THR A 399 10.29 -14.36 27.66
N VAL A 400 9.85 -15.19 26.71
CA VAL A 400 8.60 -15.96 26.81
C VAL A 400 8.67 -17.04 27.90
N ALA A 401 9.84 -17.69 28.06
CA ALA A 401 10.04 -18.66 29.13
C ALA A 401 10.03 -18.02 30.52
N ASP A 402 10.49 -16.78 30.65
CA ASP A 402 10.38 -16.01 31.89
C ASP A 402 8.91 -15.67 32.21
N GLU A 403 8.12 -15.29 31.20
CA GLU A 403 6.68 -15.04 31.36
C GLU A 403 5.92 -16.31 31.80
N GLU A 404 6.37 -17.48 31.35
CA GLU A 404 5.78 -18.78 31.73
C GLU A 404 5.79 -18.99 33.26
N GLN A 405 6.78 -18.45 33.97
CA GLN A 405 6.90 -18.56 35.43
C GLN A 405 5.85 -17.73 36.18
N HIS A 406 5.23 -16.76 35.51
CA HIS A 406 4.23 -15.84 36.05
C HIS A 406 2.79 -16.23 35.64
N CYS A 407 2.63 -17.44 35.10
CA CYS A 407 1.34 -17.99 34.67
C CYS A 407 1.11 -19.34 35.34
N GLU A 408 -0.16 -19.62 35.63
CA GLU A 408 -0.60 -20.90 36.17
C GLU A 408 -1.69 -21.52 35.29
N GLY A 409 -1.92 -22.83 35.46
CA GLY A 409 -2.98 -23.56 34.75
C GLY A 409 -2.91 -23.40 33.23
N ASP A 410 -4.08 -23.20 32.62
CA ASP A 410 -4.23 -23.13 31.16
C ASP A 410 -3.65 -21.86 30.54
N GLU A 411 -3.50 -20.78 31.31
CA GLU A 411 -2.75 -19.60 30.85
C GLU A 411 -1.27 -19.94 30.64
N ARG A 412 -0.68 -20.74 31.54
CA ARG A 412 0.70 -21.23 31.36
C ARG A 412 0.82 -22.10 30.12
N THR A 413 -0.17 -22.95 29.86
CA THR A 413 -0.25 -23.76 28.63
C THR A 413 -0.24 -22.87 27.38
N GLY A 414 -0.99 -21.76 27.40
CA GLY A 414 -0.95 -20.75 26.33
C GLY A 414 0.44 -20.18 26.08
N VAL A 415 1.18 -19.82 27.13
CA VAL A 415 2.56 -19.33 27.01
C VAL A 415 3.50 -20.41 26.42
N GLN A 416 3.36 -21.66 26.87
CA GLN A 416 4.15 -22.78 26.37
C GLN A 416 3.88 -23.08 24.89
N ILE A 417 2.63 -22.92 24.43
CA ILE A 417 2.28 -23.06 23.02
C ILE A 417 3.06 -22.05 22.17
N LEU A 418 3.06 -20.77 22.55
CA LEU A 418 3.83 -19.76 21.81
C LEU A 418 5.32 -20.07 21.86
N LYS A 419 5.86 -20.45 23.02
CA LYS A 419 7.28 -20.80 23.19
C LYS A 419 7.73 -21.93 22.26
N ARG A 420 6.85 -22.91 21.99
CA ARG A 420 7.12 -24.03 21.06
C ARG A 420 6.91 -23.65 19.59
N ALA A 421 6.06 -22.65 19.33
CA ALA A 421 5.78 -22.18 17.98
C ALA A 421 6.88 -21.27 17.43
N LEU A 422 7.48 -20.44 18.30
CA LEU A 422 8.71 -19.68 18.04
C LEU A 422 9.92 -20.61 17.91
#